data_AF-A0A9E1W2N9-F1
#
_entry.id   AF-A0A9E1W2N9-F1
#
_cell.length_a   1.000
_cell.length_b   1.000
_cell.length_c   1.000
_cell.angle_alpha   90.00
_cell.angle_beta   90.00
_cell.angle_gamma   90.00
#
_symmetry.space_group_name_H-M   'P 1'
#
loop_
_entity.id
_entity.type
_entity.pdbx_description
1 polymer ?
#
loop_
_entity_poly.entity_id
_entity_poly.type
_entity_poly.pdbx_seq_one_letter_code
_entity_poly.pdbx_strand_id
1 'polypeptide(L)'
;MSSTVGGHTMMNPAKTTNGRNEPLGKDGSGDDGVLAQIERAVFGVNYGGTAYTTIGQADLIAERLELGANQLLLDVGTGSGWPGIYLAASTGCRAVLADMPAEGLQRALDRVRRDGLGDRVAVVAANGQNPPFRSESFEAISHADVLC
;
A
#
# COMPACT_ATOMS: atom_id res chain seq x y z
N MET A 1 28.68 19.18 -47.56
CA MET A 1 28.11 20.11 -46.57
C MET A 1 26.66 19.72 -46.36
N SER A 2 26.26 19.43 -45.12
CA SER A 2 24.91 19.05 -44.62
C SER A 2 24.34 17.69 -45.12
N SER A 3 24.20 16.64 -44.31
CA SER A 3 23.39 16.45 -43.07
C SER A 3 21.88 16.39 -43.38
N THR A 4 21.01 15.48 -42.91
CA THR A 4 21.06 14.34 -41.99
C THR A 4 19.74 13.56 -42.17
N VAL A 5 19.80 12.23 -42.08
CA VAL A 5 18.66 11.30 -42.07
C VAL A 5 17.84 11.49 -40.79
N GLY A 6 16.52 11.64 -40.93
CA GLY A 6 15.58 11.74 -39.81
C GLY A 6 15.51 10.45 -39.01
N GLY A 7 16.06 10.46 -37.80
CA GLY A 7 15.90 9.39 -36.82
C GLY A 7 14.57 9.55 -36.08
N HIS A 8 13.68 8.56 -36.20
CA HIS A 8 12.60 8.37 -35.25
C HIS A 8 13.21 8.01 -33.89
N THR A 9 13.07 8.90 -32.92
CA THR A 9 13.41 8.61 -31.52
C THR A 9 12.24 7.84 -30.90
N MET A 10 12.47 6.56 -30.62
CA MET A 10 11.63 5.75 -29.75
C MET A 10 11.64 6.36 -28.34
N MET A 11 10.46 6.68 -27.82
CA MET A 11 10.25 7.14 -26.45
C MET A 11 10.62 6.02 -25.48
N ASN A 12 11.60 6.27 -24.61
CA ASN A 12 12.00 5.35 -23.54
C ASN A 12 11.12 5.62 -22.30
N PRO A 13 10.27 4.69 -21.84
CA PRO A 13 9.44 4.88 -20.66
C PRO A 13 10.25 4.57 -19.39
N ALA A 14 11.28 5.36 -19.11
CA ALA A 14 11.99 5.30 -17.85
C ALA A 14 12.73 6.62 -17.62
N LYS A 15 12.07 7.57 -16.96
CA LYS A 15 12.66 8.57 -16.03
C LYS A 15 11.66 9.70 -15.74
N THR A 16 10.77 9.45 -14.78
CA THR A 16 10.14 10.49 -13.95
C THR A 16 10.08 10.00 -12.51
N THR A 17 11.24 9.66 -11.93
CA THR A 17 11.33 9.53 -10.47
C THR A 17 11.42 10.93 -9.88
N ASN A 18 10.26 11.55 -9.67
CA ASN A 18 10.13 12.65 -8.72
C ASN A 18 10.56 12.09 -7.35
N GLY A 19 11.42 12.81 -6.62
CA GLY A 19 12.11 12.33 -5.43
C GLY A 19 11.19 11.95 -4.27
N ARG A 20 10.58 10.77 -4.34
CA ARG A 20 9.77 10.18 -3.29
C ARG A 20 10.57 9.09 -2.59
N ASN A 21 10.93 9.41 -1.35
CA ASN A 21 11.16 8.59 -0.17
C ASN A 21 11.60 7.13 -0.37
N GLU A 22 12.71 6.79 0.30
CA GLU A 22 13.15 5.43 0.64
C GLU A 22 11.94 4.50 0.90
N PRO A 23 11.95 3.24 0.38
CA PRO A 23 10.80 2.36 0.52
C PRO A 23 10.48 2.10 1.99
N LEU A 24 9.26 2.44 2.41
CA LEU A 24 8.69 1.98 3.68
C LEU A 24 8.67 0.45 3.66
N GLY A 25 9.45 -0.16 4.55
CA GLY A 25 9.65 -1.61 4.55
C GLY A 25 11.08 -2.10 4.78
N LYS A 26 12.04 -1.23 5.07
CA LYS A 26 13.41 -1.66 5.38
C LYS A 26 13.48 -2.47 6.69
N ASP A 27 13.66 -3.76 6.47
CA ASP A 27 14.40 -4.77 7.25
C ASP A 27 13.95 -4.99 8.70
N GLY A 28 12.98 -5.87 8.88
CA GLY A 28 12.81 -6.60 10.15
C GLY A 28 13.81 -7.76 10.21
N SER A 29 14.84 -7.61 11.05
CA SER A 29 15.70 -8.66 11.63
C SER A 29 16.23 -9.77 10.71
N GLY A 30 17.46 -9.62 10.22
CA GLY A 30 18.56 -10.61 10.32
C GLY A 30 18.45 -12.02 9.71
N ASP A 31 17.28 -12.48 9.28
CA ASP A 31 17.09 -13.70 8.50
C ASP A 31 15.93 -13.45 7.54
N ASP A 32 16.25 -12.87 6.39
CA ASP A 32 15.31 -12.68 5.29
C ASP A 32 15.05 -14.04 4.63
N GLY A 33 14.23 -14.87 5.28
CA GLY A 33 13.84 -16.17 4.76
C GLY A 33 13.31 -16.09 3.33
N VAL A 34 13.34 -17.20 2.60
CA VAL A 34 13.04 -17.26 1.14
C VAL A 34 11.73 -16.54 0.76
N LEU A 35 10.70 -16.62 1.61
CA LEU A 35 9.42 -15.95 1.38
C LEU A 35 9.55 -14.41 1.34
N ALA A 36 10.28 -13.82 2.29
CA ALA A 36 10.54 -12.37 2.32
C ALA A 36 11.30 -11.90 1.07
N GLN A 37 12.22 -12.72 0.57
CA GLN A 37 12.97 -12.43 -0.67
C GLN A 37 12.05 -12.47 -1.89
N ILE A 38 11.16 -13.47 -1.98
CA ILE A 38 10.16 -13.57 -3.05
C ILE A 38 9.23 -12.35 -3.02
N GLU A 39 8.71 -11.96 -1.85
CA GLU A 39 7.81 -10.82 -1.72
C GLU A 39 8.45 -9.52 -2.25
N ARG A 40 9.70 -9.24 -1.84
CA ARG A 40 10.42 -8.07 -2.34
C ARG A 40 10.67 -8.15 -3.84
N ALA A 41 11.02 -9.32 -4.36
CA ALA A 41 11.29 -9.51 -5.79
C ALA A 41 10.04 -9.32 -6.67
N VAL A 42 8.88 -9.77 -6.20
CA VAL A 42 7.63 -9.77 -6.98
C VAL A 42 6.81 -8.51 -6.75
N PHE A 43 6.66 -8.08 -5.50
CA PHE A 43 5.76 -6.99 -5.12
C PHE A 43 6.48 -5.68 -4.79
N GLY A 44 7.80 -5.72 -4.60
CA GLY A 44 8.62 -4.56 -4.22
C GLY A 44 8.58 -4.26 -2.71
N VAL A 45 7.80 -5.02 -1.94
CA VAL A 45 7.59 -4.82 -0.50
C VAL A 45 7.61 -6.14 0.25
N ASN A 46 7.77 -6.07 1.58
CA ASN A 46 7.63 -7.23 2.46
C ASN A 46 6.61 -6.88 3.55
N TYR A 47 5.43 -7.51 3.46
CA TYR A 47 4.35 -7.37 4.45
C TYR A 47 3.95 -8.73 5.04
N GLY A 48 4.72 -9.79 4.81
CA GLY A 48 4.47 -11.10 5.43
C GLY A 48 3.37 -11.92 4.75
N GLY A 49 3.18 -11.72 3.44
CA GLY A 49 2.59 -12.71 2.55
C GLY A 49 1.06 -12.79 2.49
N THR A 50 0.33 -11.70 2.69
CA THR A 50 -1.16 -11.72 2.64
C THR A 50 -1.76 -10.91 1.49
N ALA A 51 -0.96 -10.27 0.64
CA ALA A 51 -1.48 -9.41 -0.42
C ALA A 51 -0.62 -9.48 -1.70
N TYR A 52 -1.27 -9.31 -2.86
CA TYR A 52 -0.66 -9.51 -4.18
C TYR A 52 -0.51 -8.21 -4.99
N THR A 53 -0.92 -7.09 -4.40
CA THR A 53 -0.84 -5.77 -5.03
C THR A 53 0.61 -5.31 -5.13
N THR A 54 1.08 -5.02 -6.35
CA THR A 54 2.38 -4.38 -6.57
C THR A 54 2.36 -2.91 -6.15
N ILE A 55 3.54 -2.30 -5.89
CA ILE A 55 3.64 -0.85 -5.63
C ILE A 55 2.94 -0.03 -6.72
N GLY A 56 3.15 -0.36 -8.00
CA GLY A 56 2.53 0.38 -9.12
C GLY A 56 1.00 0.29 -9.13
N GLN A 57 0.43 -0.84 -8.70
CA GLN A 57 -1.02 -0.96 -8.51
C GLN A 57 -1.51 -0.16 -7.31
N ALA A 58 -0.75 -0.13 -6.21
CA ALA A 58 -1.08 0.70 -5.05
C ALA A 58 -1.04 2.20 -5.40
N ASP A 59 -0.04 2.64 -6.16
CA ASP A 59 0.03 4.01 -6.68
C ASP A 59 -1.17 4.36 -7.56
N LEU A 60 -1.60 3.42 -8.41
CA LEU A 60 -2.79 3.59 -9.25
C LEU A 60 -4.09 3.64 -8.44
N ILE A 61 -4.17 2.92 -7.31
CA ILE A 61 -5.28 3.04 -6.36
C ILE A 61 -5.31 4.45 -5.76
N ALA A 62 -4.15 4.94 -5.29
CA ALA A 62 -4.04 6.29 -4.73
C ALA A 62 -4.47 7.37 -5.73
N GLU A 63 -4.03 7.26 -6.99
CA GLU A 63 -4.40 8.18 -8.05
C GLU A 63 -5.90 8.17 -8.33
N ARG A 64 -6.50 6.99 -8.50
CA ARG A 64 -7.94 6.87 -8.85
C ARG A 64 -8.89 7.29 -7.75
N LEU A 65 -8.48 7.14 -6.50
CA LEU A 65 -9.24 7.58 -5.32
C LEU A 65 -8.89 9.03 -4.94
N GLU A 66 -8.01 9.69 -5.70
CA GLU A 66 -7.52 11.04 -5.46
C GLU A 66 -6.99 11.23 -4.03
N LEU A 67 -6.32 10.20 -3.49
CA LEU A 67 -5.93 10.12 -2.09
C LEU A 67 -5.02 11.27 -1.65
N GLY A 68 -5.39 11.93 -0.56
CA GLY A 68 -4.60 12.97 0.09
C GLY A 68 -4.93 13.16 1.57
N ALA A 69 -4.24 14.10 2.22
CA ALA A 69 -4.30 14.34 3.66
C ALA A 69 -5.70 14.66 4.23
N ASN A 70 -6.66 15.03 3.39
CA ASN A 70 -8.02 15.37 3.80
C ASN A 70 -9.01 14.21 3.74
N GLN A 71 -8.58 13.01 3.31
CA GLN A 71 -9.46 11.85 3.20
C GLN A 71 -9.19 10.83 4.31
N LEU A 72 -10.26 10.15 4.71
CA LEU A 72 -10.25 8.94 5.49
C LEU A 72 -10.54 7.74 4.58
N LEU A 73 -9.52 6.91 4.40
CA LEU A 73 -9.58 5.65 3.65
C LEU A 73 -10.05 4.51 4.56
N LEU A 74 -10.96 3.67 4.05
CA LEU A 74 -11.19 2.32 4.56
C LEU A 74 -10.48 1.30 3.65
N ASP A 75 -9.56 0.52 4.19
CA ASP A 75 -8.93 -0.62 3.50
C ASP A 75 -9.54 -1.92 4.01
N VAL A 76 -10.35 -2.60 3.19
CA VAL A 76 -11.10 -3.80 3.56
C VAL A 76 -10.30 -5.05 3.19
N GLY A 77 -10.16 -5.97 4.14
CA GLY A 77 -9.35 -7.19 4.05
C GLY A 77 -7.86 -6.89 3.96
N THR A 78 -7.42 -5.96 4.81
CA THR A 78 -6.06 -5.38 4.78
C THR A 78 -4.93 -6.39 5.06
N GLY A 79 -5.25 -7.58 5.59
CA GLY A 79 -4.29 -8.57 6.06
C GLY A 79 -3.28 -7.96 7.02
N SER A 80 -2.01 -8.02 6.63
CA SER A 80 -0.89 -7.45 7.37
C SER A 80 -0.69 -5.93 7.16
N GLY A 81 -1.68 -5.25 6.57
CA GLY A 81 -1.72 -3.79 6.41
C GLY A 81 -1.30 -3.28 5.04
N TRP A 82 -1.11 -4.15 4.06
CA TRP A 82 -0.83 -3.75 2.67
C TRP A 82 -2.12 -3.85 1.82
N PRO A 83 -2.44 -2.84 0.99
CA PRO A 83 -1.69 -1.61 0.72
C PRO A 83 -2.05 -0.43 1.64
N GLY A 84 -3.02 -0.56 2.55
CA GLY A 84 -3.55 0.58 3.33
C GLY A 84 -2.50 1.40 4.11
N ILE A 85 -1.51 0.76 4.73
CA ILE A 85 -0.39 1.45 5.42
C ILE A 85 0.43 2.27 4.43
N TYR A 86 0.73 1.70 3.26
CA TYR A 86 1.48 2.37 2.21
C TYR A 86 0.72 3.57 1.63
N LEU A 87 -0.58 3.42 1.40
CA LEU A 87 -1.42 4.49 0.89
C LEU A 87 -1.46 5.67 1.89
N ALA A 88 -1.64 5.40 3.18
CA ALA A 88 -1.61 6.43 4.22
C ALA A 88 -0.25 7.12 4.32
N ALA A 89 0.84 6.35 4.26
CA ALA A 89 2.19 6.88 4.37
C ALA A 89 2.60 7.73 3.16
N SER A 90 2.25 7.31 1.94
CA SER A 90 2.66 7.95 0.69
C SER A 90 1.81 9.15 0.30
N THR A 91 0.52 9.16 0.64
CA THR A 91 -0.43 10.23 0.29
C THR A 91 -0.71 11.19 1.44
N GLY A 92 -0.42 10.76 2.67
CA GLY A 92 -0.73 11.50 3.89
C GLY A 92 -2.17 11.35 4.38
N CYS A 93 -3.03 10.57 3.69
CA CYS A 93 -4.39 10.32 4.14
C CYS A 93 -4.43 9.60 5.50
N ARG A 94 -5.59 9.65 6.15
CA ARG A 94 -5.89 8.79 7.31
C ARG A 94 -6.43 7.46 6.82
N ALA A 95 -6.18 6.37 7.54
CA ALA A 95 -6.67 5.06 7.15
C ALA A 95 -7.25 4.27 8.33
N VAL A 96 -8.31 3.53 8.05
CA VAL A 96 -8.83 2.44 8.88
C VAL A 96 -8.58 1.14 8.13
N LEU A 97 -7.78 0.26 8.72
CA LEU A 97 -7.46 -1.05 8.18
C LEU A 97 -8.40 -2.06 8.82
N ALA A 98 -9.24 -2.67 8.01
CA ALA A 98 -10.29 -3.58 8.45
C ALA A 98 -10.03 -4.99 7.95
N ASP A 99 -10.04 -5.97 8.85
CA ASP A 99 -9.97 -7.39 8.47
C ASP A 99 -10.55 -8.28 9.59
N MET A 100 -10.70 -9.58 9.35
CA MET A 100 -11.20 -10.54 10.32
C MET A 100 -10.08 -11.37 11.00
N PRO A 101 -9.05 -11.88 10.29
CA PRO A 101 -8.01 -12.69 10.90
C PRO A 101 -7.13 -11.87 11.87
N ALA A 102 -7.19 -12.22 13.15
CA ALA A 102 -6.47 -11.50 14.21
C ALA A 102 -4.94 -11.49 14.01
N GLU A 103 -4.37 -12.54 13.43
CA GLU A 103 -2.92 -12.62 13.19
C GLU A 103 -2.45 -11.57 12.17
N GLY A 104 -3.20 -11.37 11.07
CA GLY A 104 -2.90 -10.33 10.08
C GLY A 104 -2.98 -8.93 10.70
N LEU A 105 -4.06 -8.67 11.45
CA LEU A 105 -4.26 -7.39 12.14
C LEU A 105 -3.16 -7.10 13.17
N GLN A 106 -2.67 -8.12 13.88
CA GLN A 106 -1.56 -7.94 14.82
C GLN A 106 -0.28 -7.52 14.09
N ARG A 107 0.04 -8.14 12.95
CA ARG A 107 1.18 -7.75 12.10
C ARG A 107 1.01 -6.33 11.55
N ALA A 108 -0.20 -5.97 11.11
CA ALA A 108 -0.52 -4.62 10.64
C ALA A 108 -0.29 -3.59 11.75
N LEU A 109 -0.78 -3.85 12.95
CA LEU A 109 -0.64 -2.97 14.11
C LEU A 109 0.83 -2.79 14.51
N ASP A 110 1.62 -3.86 14.51
CA ASP A 110 3.05 -3.79 14.84
C ASP A 110 3.84 -3.03 13.76
N ARG A 111 3.45 -3.14 12.48
CA ARG A 111 3.99 -2.31 11.39
C ARG A 111 3.61 -0.84 11.56
N VAL A 112 2.34 -0.52 11.84
CA VAL A 112 1.89 0.86 12.10
C VAL A 112 2.69 1.51 13.23
N ARG A 113 2.92 0.78 14.32
CA ARG A 113 3.73 1.24 15.46
C ARG A 113 5.20 1.46 15.07
N ARG A 114 5.82 0.46 14.42
CA ARG A 114 7.21 0.53 13.99
C ARG A 114 7.46 1.71 13.04
N ASP A 115 6.52 1.97 12.14
CA ASP A 115 6.65 2.98 11.10
C ASP A 115 6.16 4.37 11.58
N GLY A 116 5.74 4.51 12.85
CA GLY A 116 5.34 5.80 13.44
C GLY A 116 4.03 6.37 12.87
N LEU A 117 3.11 5.50 12.42
CA LEU A 117 1.88 5.90 11.74
C LEU A 117 0.63 5.86 12.64
N GLY A 118 0.79 5.64 13.94
CA GLY A 118 -0.31 5.45 14.89
C GLY A 118 -1.31 6.61 14.97
N ASP A 119 -0.90 7.84 14.67
CA ASP A 119 -1.79 9.01 14.67
C ASP A 119 -2.71 9.08 13.44
N ARG A 120 -2.39 8.32 12.39
CA ARG A 120 -3.09 8.36 11.10
C ARG A 120 -3.76 7.05 10.72
N VAL A 121 -3.24 5.93 11.21
CA VAL A 121 -3.68 4.59 10.81
C VAL A 121 -4.23 3.85 12.02
N ALA A 122 -5.52 3.48 11.93
CA ALA A 122 -6.19 2.62 12.89
C ALA A 122 -6.36 1.20 12.32
N VAL A 123 -6.30 0.18 13.18
CA VAL A 123 -6.50 -1.23 12.81
C VAL A 123 -7.72 -1.74 13.56
N VAL A 124 -8.67 -2.34 12.84
CA VAL A 124 -9.97 -2.75 13.38
C VAL A 124 -10.33 -4.16 12.92
N ALA A 125 -10.71 -5.01 13.87
CA ALA A 125 -11.33 -6.29 13.54
C ALA A 125 -12.77 -6.04 13.04
N ALA A 126 -13.08 -6.46 11.82
CA ALA A 126 -14.36 -6.24 11.17
C ALA A 126 -14.78 -7.44 10.32
N ASN A 127 -16.07 -7.74 10.34
CA ASN A 127 -16.69 -8.68 9.41
C ASN A 127 -17.19 -7.89 8.19
N GLY A 128 -16.82 -8.29 6.97
CA GLY A 128 -17.24 -7.62 5.74
C GLY A 128 -18.76 -7.61 5.52
N GLN A 129 -19.50 -8.58 6.09
CA GLN A 129 -20.97 -8.64 6.01
C GLN A 129 -21.67 -7.68 6.97
N ASN A 130 -21.01 -7.32 8.08
CA ASN A 130 -21.56 -6.42 9.09
C ASN A 130 -20.44 -5.56 9.70
N PRO A 131 -19.89 -4.61 8.94
CA PRO A 131 -18.77 -3.81 9.40
C PRO A 131 -19.20 -2.81 10.48
N PRO A 132 -18.37 -2.54 11.50
CA PRO A 132 -18.73 -1.69 12.65
C PRO A 132 -18.60 -0.20 12.34
N PHE A 133 -18.94 0.23 11.13
CA PHE A 133 -18.78 1.62 10.68
C PHE A 133 -20.14 2.27 10.48
N ARG A 134 -20.23 3.57 10.78
CA ARG A 134 -21.41 4.35 10.42
C ARG A 134 -21.42 4.55 8.91
N SER A 135 -22.60 4.67 8.32
CA SER A 135 -22.76 5.07 6.93
C SER A 135 -22.05 6.41 6.66
N GLU A 136 -21.55 6.59 5.44
CA GLU A 136 -20.97 7.87 4.97
C GLU A 136 -19.80 8.39 5.83
N SER A 137 -19.02 7.48 6.44
CA SER A 137 -17.88 7.84 7.29
C SER A 137 -16.52 7.85 6.59
N PHE A 138 -16.47 7.51 5.31
CA PHE A 138 -15.23 7.38 4.54
C PHE A 138 -15.37 8.09 3.21
N GLU A 139 -14.36 8.87 2.84
CA GLU A 139 -14.28 9.52 1.53
C GLU A 139 -13.74 8.58 0.45
N ALA A 140 -13.04 7.51 0.85
CA ALA A 140 -12.50 6.52 -0.05
C ALA A 140 -12.56 5.12 0.57
N ILE A 141 -12.80 4.11 -0.27
CA ILE A 141 -12.78 2.70 0.14
C ILE A 141 -11.88 1.95 -0.86
N SER A 142 -10.94 1.18 -0.34
CA SER A 142 -10.09 0.28 -1.12
C SER A 142 -10.24 -1.15 -0.61
N HIS A 143 -9.97 -2.07 -1.52
CA HIS A 143 -10.05 -3.51 -1.31
C HIS A 143 -9.25 -4.19 -2.41
N ALA A 144 -8.23 -4.96 -2.02
CA ALA A 144 -7.40 -5.66 -2.96
C ALA A 144 -7.28 -7.13 -2.55
N ASP A 145 -7.78 -8.02 -3.39
CA ASP A 145 -7.58 -9.47 -3.30
C ASP A 145 -8.17 -10.16 -2.05
N VAL A 146 -9.27 -9.64 -1.51
CA VAL A 146 -9.87 -10.26 -0.32
C VAL A 146 -10.62 -11.53 -0.69
N LEU A 147 -10.27 -12.57 0.03
CA LEU A 147 -10.93 -13.85 -0.02
C LEU A 147 -11.96 -13.85 1.12
N CYS A 148 -13.24 -13.65 0.75
CA CYS A 148 -14.36 -13.76 1.67
C CYS A 148 -14.91 -15.19 1.76
#